data_AF-A0A7W0MFP1-F1
#
_entry.id   AF-A0A7W0MFP1-F1
#
_cell.length_a   1.000
_cell.length_b   1.000
_cell.length_c   1.000
_cell.angle_alpha   90.00
_cell.angle_beta   90.00
_cell.angle_gamma   90.00
#
_symmetry.space_group_name_H-M   'P 1'
#
loop_
_entity.id
_entity.type
_entity.pdbx_description
1 polymer ?
#
loop_
_entity_poly.entity_id
_entity_poly.type
_entity_poly.pdbx_seq_one_letter_code
_entity_poly.pdbx_strand_id
1 'polypeptide(L)'
;LQARGYAAEAMHGDMSQSQREAVIRRLRGGQVEIVVATDVAARGLDVERITQVINYDMPNDPEVYVHRIGRTGRAGRTGTAVLFVTARQQRMKMEIERYTNQRIEPMRMPTKADVARRRIAQFKERIHNTLRDEDLDLYLTLVGELAEESGRDIAEIAAAAARLAGGDKPLEVVVAPEPEPRTSSPAARSTSGESEITRLFFDVGHHSQVRPADIVGAIANEANVPGRAIGAIDIQDRFTLVDVPTEFVEQILESMRGSRIRNHNTNIRRANARDASAPTAPVKRAAHKAASKAKKDDRKEFKKNAKSPRKKAAKTQKKDE
;
A
#
# COMPACT_ATOMS: atom_id res chain seq x y z
N LEU A 1 3.90 21.52 -2.67
CA LEU A 1 2.87 21.90 -1.66
C LEU A 1 2.38 23.33 -1.87
N GLN A 2 3.28 24.31 -1.96
CA GLN A 2 2.95 25.72 -2.24
C GLN A 2 2.11 25.90 -3.51
N ALA A 3 2.47 25.25 -4.63
CA ALA A 3 1.68 25.28 -5.87
C ALA A 3 0.24 24.73 -5.73
N ARG A 4 -0.08 24.00 -4.64
CA ARG A 4 -1.44 23.53 -4.31
C ARG A 4 -2.14 24.42 -3.27
N GLY A 5 -1.55 25.56 -2.94
CA GLY A 5 -2.06 26.56 -2.00
C GLY A 5 -1.86 26.21 -0.53
N TYR A 6 -0.86 25.38 -0.18
CA TYR A 6 -0.51 25.11 1.22
C TYR A 6 0.64 26.01 1.67
N ALA A 7 0.52 26.61 2.85
CA ALA A 7 1.59 27.35 3.51
C ALA A 7 2.68 26.38 3.99
N ALA A 8 3.63 26.09 3.11
CA ALA A 8 4.66 25.08 3.33
C ALA A 8 6.07 25.61 3.07
N GLU A 9 7.03 25.18 3.88
CA GLU A 9 8.46 25.49 3.71
C GLU A 9 9.35 24.25 3.90
N ALA A 10 10.54 24.27 3.30
CA ALA A 10 11.52 23.19 3.42
C ALA A 10 12.57 23.50 4.50
N MET A 11 13.09 22.45 5.14
CA MET A 11 14.16 22.52 6.14
C MET A 11 15.22 21.42 5.92
N HIS A 12 16.42 21.80 5.50
CA HIS A 12 17.49 20.85 5.17
C HIS A 12 18.86 21.26 5.74
N GLY A 13 19.87 20.41 5.54
CA GLY A 13 21.20 20.54 6.14
C GLY A 13 22.01 21.75 5.64
N ASP A 14 21.79 22.17 4.40
CA ASP A 14 22.54 23.29 3.79
C ASP A 14 22.02 24.67 4.17
N MET A 15 20.94 24.73 4.96
CA MET A 15 20.41 25.99 5.46
C MET A 15 21.30 26.56 6.56
N SER A 16 21.50 27.88 6.53
CA SER A 16 22.15 28.55 7.65
C SER A 16 21.29 28.44 8.92
N GLN A 17 21.94 28.58 10.08
CA GLN A 17 21.23 28.59 11.37
C GLN A 17 20.17 29.70 11.42
N SER A 18 20.47 30.89 10.88
CA SER A 18 19.53 32.01 10.81
C SER A 18 18.31 31.73 9.93
N GLN A 19 18.51 31.06 8.79
CA GLN A 19 17.41 30.62 7.94
C GLN A 19 16.53 29.59 8.66
N ARG A 20 17.14 28.61 9.34
CA ARG A 20 16.40 27.60 10.13
C ARG A 20 15.55 28.25 11.21
N GLU A 21 16.11 29.19 11.97
CA GLU A 21 15.37 29.92 13.01
C GLU A 21 14.21 30.74 12.46
N ALA A 22 14.36 31.32 11.26
CA ALA A 22 13.28 32.04 10.60
C ALA A 22 12.11 31.13 10.23
N VAL A 23 12.37 29.93 9.68
CA VAL A 23 11.33 28.92 9.39
C VAL A 23 10.61 28.51 10.68
N ILE A 24 11.36 28.24 11.76
CA ILE A 24 10.80 27.85 13.07
C ILE A 24 9.90 28.96 13.62
N ARG A 25 10.34 30.22 13.52
CA ARG A 25 9.56 31.38 13.97
C ARG A 25 8.24 31.50 13.21
N ARG A 26 8.28 31.32 11.88
CA ARG A 26 7.08 31.34 11.02
C ARG A 26 6.14 30.16 11.27
N LEU A 27 6.68 28.98 11.57
CA LEU A 27 5.89 27.82 11.99
C LEU A 27 5.19 28.07 13.34
N ARG A 28 5.91 28.65 14.31
CA ARG A 28 5.35 28.99 15.64
C ARG A 28 4.26 30.06 15.53
N GLY A 29 4.47 31.07 14.69
CA GLY A 29 3.49 32.14 14.42
C GLY A 29 2.31 31.71 13.55
N GLY A 30 2.32 30.50 12.98
CA GLY A 30 1.25 29.99 12.13
C GLY A 30 1.26 30.55 10.70
N GLN A 31 2.28 31.31 10.30
CA GLN A 31 2.44 31.73 8.89
C GLN A 31 2.80 30.56 7.98
N VAL A 32 3.43 29.52 8.54
CA VAL A 32 3.70 28.25 7.87
C VAL A 32 2.96 27.15 8.63
N GLU A 33 2.20 26.35 7.91
CA GLU A 33 1.45 25.22 8.48
C GLU A 33 2.18 23.89 8.31
N ILE A 34 3.00 23.77 7.26
CA ILE A 34 3.69 22.52 6.90
C ILE A 34 5.19 22.77 6.76
N VAL A 35 6.01 21.99 7.48
CA VAL A 35 7.46 21.97 7.27
C VAL A 35 7.87 20.61 6.72
N VAL A 36 8.57 20.62 5.59
CA VAL A 36 9.19 19.43 5.00
C VAL A 36 10.65 19.40 5.41
N ALA A 37 11.05 18.45 6.25
CA ALA A 37 12.38 18.42 6.83
C ALA A 37 13.13 17.10 6.61
N THR A 38 14.46 17.18 6.56
CA THR A 38 15.36 16.02 6.68
C THR A 38 15.69 15.74 8.15
N ASP A 39 16.12 14.51 8.47
CA ASP A 39 16.41 14.10 9.85
C ASP A 39 17.44 14.99 10.55
N VAL A 40 18.50 15.35 9.84
CA VAL A 40 19.57 16.23 10.35
C VAL A 40 19.02 17.62 10.66
N ALA A 41 18.11 18.11 9.80
CA ALA A 41 17.57 19.44 9.93
C ALA A 41 16.46 19.55 10.97
N ALA A 42 15.79 18.44 11.28
CA ALA A 42 14.71 18.38 12.23
C ALA A 42 15.15 18.17 13.70
N ARG A 43 16.43 17.87 13.94
CA ARG A 43 16.97 17.74 15.31
C ARG A 43 16.90 19.06 16.05
N GLY A 44 16.55 19.01 17.34
CA GLY A 44 16.38 20.20 18.16
C GLY A 44 15.17 21.07 17.82
N LEU A 45 14.29 20.64 16.90
CA LEU A 45 13.01 21.29 16.70
C LEU A 45 12.16 21.14 17.96
N ASP A 46 12.02 22.23 18.69
CA ASP A 46 11.11 22.37 19.82
C ASP A 46 9.96 23.33 19.45
N VAL A 47 8.95 22.73 18.82
CA VAL A 47 7.71 23.40 18.44
C VAL A 47 6.57 22.62 19.04
N GLU A 48 6.01 23.18 20.10
CA GLU A 48 4.91 22.60 20.90
C GLU A 48 3.62 22.30 20.12
N ARG A 49 3.45 22.92 18.94
CA ARG A 49 2.18 22.95 18.17
C ARG A 49 2.09 21.90 17.06
N ILE A 50 3.03 20.96 16.95
CA ILE A 50 2.98 19.95 15.89
C ILE A 50 1.93 18.89 16.24
N THR A 51 0.78 18.93 15.58
CA THR A 51 -0.33 17.97 15.76
C THR A 51 -0.12 16.68 14.97
N GLN A 52 0.65 16.75 13.89
CA GLN A 52 0.79 15.69 12.91
C GLN A 52 2.24 15.57 12.43
N VAL A 53 2.74 14.33 12.35
CA VAL A 53 4.03 14.00 11.72
C VAL A 53 3.76 13.02 10.58
N ILE A 54 4.20 13.35 9.37
CA ILE A 54 4.09 12.47 8.21
C ILE A 54 5.49 12.01 7.82
N ASN A 55 5.76 10.72 8.01
CA ASN A 55 6.94 10.07 7.49
C ASN A 55 6.70 9.76 6.01
N TYR A 56 7.09 10.70 5.15
CA TYR A 56 6.96 10.57 3.69
C TYR A 56 7.81 9.40 3.16
N ASP A 57 9.08 9.37 3.57
CA ASP A 57 9.99 8.26 3.30
C ASP A 57 10.17 7.40 4.56
N MET A 58 10.23 6.07 4.37
CA MET A 58 10.54 5.12 5.43
C MET A 58 11.92 5.44 6.04
N PRO A 59 12.04 5.58 7.37
CA PRO A 59 13.33 5.78 8.02
C PRO A 59 14.23 4.56 7.82
N ASN A 60 15.54 4.78 7.82
CA ASN A 60 16.54 3.73 7.61
C ASN A 60 16.71 2.82 8.82
N ASP A 61 16.30 3.28 10.01
CA ASP A 61 16.36 2.54 11.26
C ASP A 61 15.20 2.95 12.21
N PRO A 62 14.87 2.11 13.21
CA PRO A 62 13.80 2.40 14.16
C PRO A 62 14.03 3.58 15.11
N GLU A 63 15.27 3.95 15.41
CA GLU A 63 15.56 5.08 16.32
C GLU A 63 15.19 6.40 15.65
N VAL A 64 15.53 6.54 14.36
CA VAL A 64 15.12 7.69 13.54
C VAL A 64 13.60 7.82 13.51
N TYR A 65 12.86 6.72 13.40
CA TYR A 65 11.39 6.75 13.48
C TYR A 65 10.90 7.39 14.79
N VAL A 66 11.42 6.95 15.94
CA VAL A 66 11.05 7.48 17.26
C VAL A 66 11.38 8.98 17.37
N HIS A 67 12.56 9.39 16.88
CA HIS A 67 12.94 10.81 16.87
C HIS A 67 12.05 11.69 16.00
N ARG A 68 11.55 11.16 14.88
CA ARG A 68 10.60 11.85 13.99
C ARG A 68 9.22 12.00 14.62
N ILE A 69 8.65 10.90 15.13
CA ILE A 69 7.31 10.97 15.74
C ILE A 69 7.31 11.73 17.08
N GLY A 70 8.44 11.77 17.78
CA GLY A 70 8.64 12.59 18.99
C GLY A 70 8.60 14.11 18.76
N ARG A 71 8.27 14.56 17.54
CA ARG A 71 7.94 15.96 17.24
C ARG A 71 6.47 16.29 17.55
N THR A 72 5.57 15.32 17.55
CA THR A 72 4.16 15.50 17.95
C THR A 72 3.89 14.94 19.35
N GLY A 73 2.70 15.19 19.89
CA GLY A 73 2.26 14.62 21.17
C GLY A 73 3.05 15.12 22.40
N ARG A 74 3.60 16.35 22.34
CA ARG A 74 4.39 16.95 23.44
C ARG A 74 3.48 17.60 24.49
N ALA A 75 4.01 17.74 25.72
CA ALA A 75 3.32 18.39 26.84
C ALA A 75 1.92 17.82 27.15
N GLY A 76 1.77 16.49 27.05
CA GLY A 76 0.51 15.79 27.33
C GLY A 76 -0.58 15.95 26.26
N ARG A 77 -0.29 16.63 25.14
CA ARG A 77 -1.22 16.77 24.01
C ARG A 77 -1.25 15.49 23.18
N THR A 78 -2.38 15.22 22.50
CA THR A 78 -2.46 14.14 21.53
C THR A 78 -1.76 14.52 20.22
N GLY A 79 -1.13 13.54 19.59
CA GLY A 79 -0.41 13.70 18.33
C GLY A 79 -0.65 12.52 17.41
N THR A 80 -0.67 12.76 16.10
CA THR A 80 -0.84 11.70 15.09
C THR A 80 0.42 11.55 14.27
N ALA A 81 0.91 10.31 14.12
CA ALA A 81 2.00 9.99 13.22
C ALA A 81 1.50 9.09 12.08
N VAL A 82 1.80 9.46 10.84
CA VAL A 82 1.48 8.68 9.65
C VAL A 82 2.79 8.21 9.02
N LEU A 83 2.83 6.94 8.60
CA LEU A 83 3.97 6.33 7.93
C LEU A 83 3.55 5.79 6.56
N PHE A 84 4.19 6.27 5.50
CA PHE A 84 4.03 5.67 4.18
C PHE A 84 4.93 4.44 4.05
N VAL A 85 4.35 3.34 3.56
CA VAL A 85 5.02 2.05 3.45
C VAL A 85 4.79 1.47 2.06
N THR A 86 5.88 1.20 1.34
CA THR A 86 5.84 0.44 0.08
C THR A 86 5.95 -1.07 0.32
N ALA A 87 5.63 -1.88 -0.69
CA ALA A 87 5.73 -3.35 -0.59
C ALA A 87 7.13 -3.84 -0.19
N ARG A 88 8.20 -3.15 -0.60
CA ARG A 88 9.59 -3.52 -0.28
C ARG A 88 10.00 -3.16 1.15
N GLN A 89 9.27 -2.23 1.79
CA GLN A 89 9.61 -1.69 3.12
C GLN A 89 8.89 -2.43 4.27
N GLN A 90 8.15 -3.51 3.98
CA GLN A 90 7.43 -4.29 4.99
C GLN A 90 8.37 -4.83 6.09
N ARG A 91 9.59 -5.23 5.74
CA ARG A 91 10.58 -5.66 6.72
C ARG A 91 10.95 -4.54 7.69
N MET A 92 11.22 -3.34 7.19
CA MET A 92 11.55 -2.18 8.03
C MET A 92 10.37 -1.79 8.92
N LYS A 93 9.12 -1.82 8.40
CA LYS A 93 7.92 -1.65 9.22
C LYS A 93 7.89 -2.63 10.40
N MET A 94 8.13 -3.92 10.16
CA MET A 94 8.16 -4.93 11.22
C MET A 94 9.33 -4.74 12.21
N GLU A 95 10.44 -4.15 11.78
CA GLU A 95 11.56 -3.77 12.66
C GLU A 95 11.16 -2.59 13.56
N ILE A 96 10.50 -1.57 13.01
CA ILE A 96 9.95 -0.44 13.77
C ILE A 96 8.92 -0.92 14.80
N GLU A 97 7.95 -1.75 14.41
CA GLU A 97 6.91 -2.25 15.31
C GLU A 97 7.47 -3.07 16.48
N ARG A 98 8.53 -3.85 16.23
CA ARG A 98 9.23 -4.59 17.29
C ARG A 98 10.00 -3.67 18.22
N TYR A 99 10.64 -2.64 17.68
CA TYR A 99 11.41 -1.68 18.46
C TYR A 99 10.52 -0.81 19.36
N THR A 100 9.38 -0.34 18.84
CA THR A 100 8.42 0.47 19.59
C THR A 100 7.45 -0.34 20.45
N ASN A 101 7.43 -1.67 20.27
CA ASN A 101 6.46 -2.58 20.85
C ASN A 101 4.99 -2.16 20.57
N GLN A 102 4.75 -1.56 19.41
CA GLN A 102 3.44 -1.08 18.99
C GLN A 102 3.20 -1.45 17.54
N ARG A 103 1.98 -1.91 17.23
CA ARG A 103 1.57 -2.16 15.84
C ARG A 103 1.16 -0.87 15.18
N ILE A 104 1.61 -0.68 13.95
CA ILE A 104 1.20 0.46 13.12
C ILE A 104 -0.09 0.04 12.41
N GLU A 105 -1.18 0.72 12.75
CA GLU A 105 -2.50 0.46 12.18
C GLU A 105 -2.52 0.79 10.67
N PRO A 106 -2.91 -0.16 9.81
CA PRO A 106 -3.06 0.11 8.39
C PRO A 106 -4.18 1.12 8.13
N MET A 107 -3.85 2.20 7.40
CA MET A 107 -4.82 3.20 6.96
C MET A 107 -5.03 3.09 5.46
N ARG A 108 -6.28 3.13 4.99
CA ARG A 108 -6.58 3.25 3.56
C ARG A 108 -6.28 4.67 3.07
N MET A 109 -5.76 4.79 1.85
CA MET A 109 -5.59 6.10 1.23
C MET A 109 -6.96 6.76 1.02
N PRO A 110 -7.13 8.05 1.37
CA PRO A 110 -8.37 8.77 1.09
C PRO A 110 -8.65 8.80 -0.41
N THR A 111 -9.89 8.52 -0.79
CA THR A 111 -10.32 8.62 -2.18
C THR A 111 -10.56 10.08 -2.58
N LYS A 112 -10.65 10.36 -3.89
CA LYS A 112 -11.07 11.70 -4.37
C LYS A 112 -12.44 12.08 -3.82
N ALA A 113 -13.36 11.11 -3.71
CA ALA A 113 -14.69 11.32 -3.12
C ALA A 113 -14.61 11.67 -1.63
N ASP A 114 -13.74 11.02 -0.86
CA ASP A 114 -13.53 11.37 0.56
C ASP A 114 -12.99 12.79 0.72
N VAL A 115 -12.04 13.20 -0.14
CA VAL A 115 -11.50 14.56 -0.15
C VAL A 115 -12.59 15.58 -0.51
N ALA A 116 -13.40 15.30 -1.53
CA ALA A 116 -14.52 16.16 -1.93
C ALA A 116 -15.54 16.30 -0.79
N ARG A 117 -15.95 15.17 -0.17
CA ARG A 117 -16.86 15.16 0.97
C ARG A 117 -16.32 16.00 2.14
N ARG A 118 -15.04 15.87 2.46
CA ARG A 118 -14.41 16.65 3.53
C ARG A 118 -14.35 18.15 3.21
N ARG A 119 -14.05 18.51 1.96
CA ARG A 119 -14.09 19.91 1.50
C ARG A 119 -15.48 20.51 1.59
N ILE A 120 -16.51 19.78 1.17
CA ILE A 120 -17.90 20.22 1.28
C ILE A 120 -18.30 20.41 2.74
N ALA A 121 -17.94 19.47 3.62
CA ALA A 121 -18.21 19.59 5.04
C ALA A 121 -17.56 20.85 5.65
N GLN A 122 -16.29 21.11 5.33
CA GLN A 122 -15.58 22.32 5.78
C GLN A 122 -16.19 23.61 5.21
N PHE A 123 -16.64 23.58 3.96
CA PHE A 123 -17.30 24.72 3.33
C PHE A 123 -18.65 25.03 3.99
N LYS A 124 -19.45 24.00 4.28
CA LYS A 124 -20.70 24.14 5.04
C LYS A 124 -20.46 24.70 6.43
N GLU A 125 -19.43 24.22 7.13
CA GLU A 125 -19.07 24.71 8.46
C GLU A 125 -18.68 26.20 8.44
N ARG A 126 -17.90 26.62 7.43
CA ARG A 126 -17.58 28.03 7.21
C ARG A 126 -18.83 28.88 7.00
N ILE A 127 -19.75 28.43 6.14
CA ILE A 127 -21.04 29.11 5.93
C ILE A 127 -21.82 29.20 7.24
N HIS A 128 -21.95 28.10 7.98
CA HIS A 128 -22.66 28.10 9.26
C HIS A 128 -22.04 29.05 10.29
N ASN A 129 -20.71 29.20 10.30
CA ASN A 129 -20.06 30.14 11.19
C ASN A 129 -20.32 31.58 10.76
N THR A 130 -20.23 31.90 9.47
CA THR A 130 -20.55 33.25 8.96
C THR A 130 -22.04 33.60 9.13
N LEU A 131 -22.94 32.63 9.01
CA LEU A 131 -24.38 32.82 9.29
C LEU A 131 -24.68 33.11 10.76
N ARG A 132 -23.75 32.83 11.68
CA ARG A 132 -23.87 33.19 13.10
C ARG A 132 -23.36 34.59 13.38
N ASP A 133 -22.56 35.17 12.48
CA ASP A 133 -22.10 36.55 12.59
C ASP A 133 -23.25 37.50 12.20
N GLU A 134 -23.38 38.63 12.90
CA GLU A 134 -24.60 39.46 12.87
C GLU A 134 -24.70 40.41 11.65
N ASP A 135 -23.64 40.55 10.84
CA ASP A 135 -23.56 41.56 9.77
C ASP A 135 -23.83 41.00 8.36
N LEU A 136 -25.06 40.52 8.11
CA LEU A 136 -25.47 40.00 6.78
C LEU A 136 -26.48 40.88 6.03
N ASP A 137 -27.03 41.92 6.64
CA ASP A 137 -28.11 42.73 6.08
C ASP A 137 -27.76 43.38 4.73
N LEU A 138 -26.53 43.91 4.61
CA LEU A 138 -26.03 44.48 3.35
C LEU A 138 -25.98 43.43 2.24
N TYR A 139 -25.53 42.21 2.56
CA TYR A 139 -25.43 41.12 1.58
C TYR A 139 -26.81 40.59 1.19
N LEU A 140 -27.75 40.51 2.12
CA LEU A 140 -29.13 40.11 1.84
C LEU A 140 -29.81 41.11 0.91
N THR A 141 -29.61 42.41 1.13
CA THR A 141 -30.13 43.47 0.25
C THR A 141 -29.56 43.32 -1.17
N LEU A 142 -28.24 43.19 -1.29
CA LEU A 142 -27.57 43.02 -2.58
C LEU A 142 -28.04 41.77 -3.34
N VAL A 143 -28.23 40.64 -2.64
CA VAL A 143 -28.72 39.39 -3.25
C VAL A 143 -30.17 39.55 -3.71
N GLY A 144 -31.00 40.29 -2.97
CA GLY A 144 -32.38 40.62 -3.35
C GLY A 144 -32.44 41.46 -4.62
N GLU A 145 -31.68 42.55 -4.70
CA GLU A 145 -31.57 43.39 -5.89
C GLU A 145 -31.12 42.57 -7.11
N LEU A 146 -30.09 41.73 -6.94
CA LEU A 146 -29.58 40.88 -8.01
C LEU A 146 -30.62 39.85 -8.48
N ALA A 147 -31.46 39.32 -7.59
CA ALA A 147 -32.55 38.41 -7.93
C ALA A 147 -33.62 39.10 -8.77
N GLU A 148 -33.99 40.33 -8.41
CA GLU A 148 -34.95 41.15 -9.16
C GLU A 148 -34.41 41.54 -10.55
N GLU A 149 -33.17 42.01 -10.63
CA GLU A 149 -32.54 42.44 -11.89
C GLU A 149 -32.34 41.28 -12.86
N SER A 150 -31.90 40.12 -12.36
CA SER A 150 -31.59 38.95 -13.19
C SER A 150 -32.80 38.06 -13.45
N GLY A 151 -33.90 38.25 -12.71
CA GLY A 151 -35.09 37.38 -12.75
C GLY A 151 -34.81 35.93 -12.31
N ARG A 152 -33.74 35.70 -11.55
CA ARG A 152 -33.30 34.37 -11.10
C ARG A 152 -33.64 34.11 -9.65
N ASP A 153 -33.78 32.83 -9.31
CA ASP A 153 -33.98 32.41 -7.94
C ASP A 153 -32.75 32.68 -7.05
N ILE A 154 -32.99 32.99 -5.78
CA ILE A 154 -31.96 33.27 -4.78
C ILE A 154 -31.03 32.07 -4.62
N ALA A 155 -31.53 30.83 -4.78
CA ALA A 155 -30.69 29.64 -4.70
C ALA A 155 -29.70 29.55 -5.88
N GLU A 156 -30.06 30.01 -7.08
CA GLU A 156 -29.14 30.06 -8.22
C GLU A 156 -28.02 31.07 -7.98
N ILE A 157 -28.36 32.24 -7.44
CA ILE A 157 -27.40 33.28 -7.07
C ILE A 157 -26.47 32.79 -5.97
N ALA A 158 -27.02 32.14 -4.93
CA ALA A 158 -26.23 31.54 -3.86
C ALA A 158 -25.30 30.43 -4.38
N ALA A 159 -25.74 29.61 -5.35
CA ALA A 159 -24.90 28.60 -5.98
C ALA A 159 -23.75 29.24 -6.79
N ALA A 160 -24.02 30.32 -7.53
CA ALA A 160 -23.00 31.07 -8.26
C ALA A 160 -21.98 31.70 -7.30
N ALA A 161 -22.45 32.36 -6.24
CA ALA A 161 -21.60 32.94 -5.20
C ALA A 161 -20.76 31.86 -4.49
N ALA A 162 -21.36 30.71 -4.16
CA ALA A 162 -20.65 29.58 -3.55
C ALA A 162 -19.56 29.01 -4.47
N ARG A 163 -19.82 28.94 -5.79
CA ARG A 163 -18.82 28.53 -6.78
C ARG A 163 -17.65 29.52 -6.85
N LEU A 164 -17.92 30.82 -6.84
CA LEU A 164 -16.88 31.86 -6.82
C LEU A 164 -16.06 31.80 -5.52
N ALA A 165 -16.72 31.65 -4.37
CA ALA A 165 -16.07 31.55 -3.07
C ALA A 165 -15.25 30.25 -2.88
N GLY A 166 -15.61 29.18 -3.59
CA GLY A 166 -14.88 27.91 -3.61
C GLY A 166 -13.51 27.96 -4.31
N GLY A 167 -13.27 28.96 -5.15
CA GLY A 167 -12.02 29.16 -5.90
C GLY A 167 -11.67 28.01 -6.86
N ASP A 168 -10.39 27.90 -7.20
CA ASP A 168 -9.83 26.95 -8.19
C ASP A 168 -9.84 25.47 -7.77
N LYS A 169 -10.42 25.11 -6.61
CA LYS A 169 -10.47 23.73 -6.13
C LYS A 169 -11.87 23.18 -6.39
N PRO A 170 -12.08 22.37 -7.43
CA PRO A 170 -13.41 21.88 -7.77
C PRO A 170 -14.01 21.13 -6.57
N LEU A 171 -15.23 21.51 -6.20
CA LEU A 171 -16.12 20.69 -5.36
C LEU A 171 -16.70 19.56 -6.21
N GLU A 172 -15.84 18.83 -6.93
CA GLU A 172 -16.24 17.69 -7.75
C GLU A 172 -16.52 16.50 -6.83
N VAL A 173 -17.79 16.32 -6.49
CA VAL A 173 -18.29 15.02 -6.07
C VAL A 173 -18.50 14.20 -7.34
N VAL A 174 -17.45 13.58 -7.85
CA VAL A 174 -17.69 12.41 -8.70
C VAL A 174 -18.25 11.35 -7.75
N VAL A 175 -19.57 11.18 -7.74
CA VAL A 175 -20.21 9.95 -7.24
C VAL A 175 -19.85 8.85 -8.24
N ALA A 176 -18.57 8.50 -8.31
CA ALA A 176 -18.15 7.28 -8.96
C ALA A 176 -18.50 6.16 -7.98
N PRO A 177 -19.22 5.11 -8.41
CA PRO A 177 -19.34 3.91 -7.59
C PRO A 177 -17.92 3.51 -7.17
N GLU A 178 -17.77 3.24 -5.87
CA GLU A 178 -16.50 2.91 -5.24
C GLU A 178 -15.79 1.88 -6.12
N PRO A 179 -14.58 2.17 -6.66
CA PRO A 179 -13.90 1.20 -7.48
C PRO A 179 -13.64 0.00 -6.58
N GLU A 180 -14.23 -1.15 -6.94
CA GLU A 180 -13.95 -2.41 -6.27
C GLU A 180 -12.43 -2.55 -6.11
N PRO A 181 -11.98 -3.06 -4.95
CA PRO A 181 -10.56 -3.16 -4.65
C PRO A 181 -9.89 -3.89 -5.82
N ARG A 182 -9.06 -3.14 -6.56
CA ARG A 182 -8.22 -3.68 -7.63
C ARG A 182 -7.32 -4.71 -6.97
N THR A 183 -7.73 -5.97 -7.01
CA THR A 183 -6.86 -7.08 -6.71
C THR A 183 -5.73 -6.99 -7.71
N SER A 184 -4.54 -6.70 -7.19
CA SER A 184 -3.31 -6.66 -7.96
C SER A 184 -2.97 -8.08 -8.39
N SER A 185 -3.64 -8.58 -9.43
CA SER A 185 -3.10 -9.67 -10.24
C SER A 185 -2.06 -9.05 -11.18
N PRO A 186 -0.83 -9.58 -11.24
CA PRO A 186 0.20 -9.03 -12.09
C PRO A 186 -0.28 -9.04 -13.54
N ALA A 187 -0.18 -7.88 -14.20
CA ALA A 187 -0.50 -7.68 -15.60
C ALA A 187 0.15 -8.78 -16.46
N ALA A 188 -0.65 -9.75 -16.89
CA ALA A 188 -0.36 -10.51 -18.08
C ALA A 188 -0.53 -9.57 -19.27
N ARG A 189 0.56 -9.39 -20.00
CA ARG A 189 0.64 -8.61 -21.22
C ARG A 189 -0.51 -9.02 -22.16
N SER A 190 -1.17 -7.99 -22.68
CA SER A 190 -2.11 -8.02 -23.78
C SER A 190 -1.71 -9.00 -24.90
N THR A 191 -2.56 -9.97 -25.16
CA THR A 191 -2.79 -10.49 -26.51
C THR A 191 -4.28 -10.37 -26.78
N SER A 192 -4.58 -9.46 -27.69
CA SER A 192 -5.77 -9.33 -28.53
C SER A 192 -6.68 -10.57 -28.60
N GLY A 193 -7.94 -10.35 -28.26
CA GLY A 193 -9.06 -11.26 -28.44
C GLY A 193 -10.13 -10.92 -27.42
N GLU A 194 -11.16 -10.18 -27.82
CA GLU A 194 -12.40 -9.98 -27.05
C GLU A 194 -13.19 -11.30 -27.00
N SER A 195 -12.57 -12.38 -26.53
CA SER A 195 -13.25 -13.64 -26.31
C SER A 195 -13.84 -13.58 -24.90
N GLU A 196 -15.16 -13.68 -24.78
CA GLU A 196 -15.81 -13.86 -23.48
C GLU A 196 -15.11 -15.00 -22.72
N ILE A 197 -14.80 -14.75 -21.45
CA ILE A 197 -14.10 -15.72 -20.60
C ILE A 197 -15.16 -16.44 -19.77
N THR A 198 -15.18 -17.76 -19.84
CA THR A 198 -16.03 -18.62 -19.02
C THR A 198 -15.16 -19.36 -17.99
N ARG A 199 -15.63 -19.40 -16.75
CA ARG A 199 -14.96 -20.12 -15.66
C ARG A 199 -15.45 -21.56 -15.58
N LEU A 200 -14.52 -22.50 -15.62
CA LEU A 200 -14.76 -23.93 -15.43
C LEU A 200 -14.34 -24.37 -14.03
N PHE A 201 -15.07 -25.34 -13.49
CA PHE A 201 -14.82 -26.00 -12.21
C PHE A 201 -14.32 -27.42 -12.45
N PHE A 202 -13.24 -27.77 -11.78
CA PHE A 202 -12.64 -29.10 -11.74
C PHE A 202 -12.70 -29.60 -10.30
N ASP A 203 -13.16 -30.82 -10.06
CA ASP A 203 -13.25 -31.43 -8.72
C ASP A 203 -11.91 -31.96 -8.15
N VAL A 204 -10.80 -31.36 -8.58
CA VAL A 204 -9.46 -31.68 -8.11
C VAL A 204 -8.77 -30.42 -7.58
N GLY A 205 -8.01 -30.55 -6.50
CA GLY A 205 -7.37 -29.43 -5.80
C GLY A 205 -6.03 -29.80 -5.17
N HIS A 206 -5.61 -29.03 -4.16
CA HIS A 206 -4.36 -29.30 -3.44
C HIS A 206 -4.32 -30.67 -2.75
N HIS A 207 -5.45 -31.21 -2.29
CA HIS A 207 -5.51 -32.56 -1.71
C HIS A 207 -5.10 -33.64 -2.72
N SER A 208 -5.34 -33.41 -4.00
CA SER A 208 -4.93 -34.27 -5.11
C SER A 208 -3.52 -33.94 -5.62
N GLN A 209 -2.78 -33.08 -4.90
CA GLN A 209 -1.43 -32.59 -5.25
C GLN A 209 -1.34 -31.96 -6.65
N VAL A 210 -2.44 -31.43 -7.16
CA VAL A 210 -2.51 -30.82 -8.49
C VAL A 210 -1.79 -29.48 -8.50
N ARG A 211 -0.98 -29.26 -9.55
CA ARG A 211 -0.28 -28.00 -9.80
C ARG A 211 -0.87 -27.32 -11.04
N PRO A 212 -0.68 -26.00 -11.22
CA PRO A 212 -1.19 -25.30 -12.40
C PRO A 212 -0.70 -25.90 -13.73
N ALA A 213 0.56 -26.36 -13.77
CA ALA A 213 1.11 -27.02 -14.96
C ALA A 213 0.41 -28.35 -15.31
N ASP A 214 -0.10 -29.07 -14.31
CA ASP A 214 -0.83 -30.33 -14.52
C ASP A 214 -2.21 -30.04 -15.14
N ILE A 215 -2.86 -28.95 -14.72
CA ILE A 215 -4.13 -28.47 -15.29
C ILE A 215 -3.96 -27.95 -16.71
N VAL A 216 -2.97 -27.07 -16.93
CA VAL A 216 -2.64 -26.56 -18.28
C VAL A 216 -2.29 -27.71 -19.21
N GLY A 217 -1.46 -28.66 -18.76
CA GLY A 217 -1.08 -29.83 -19.54
C GLY A 217 -2.27 -30.71 -19.90
N ALA A 218 -3.16 -30.99 -18.94
CA ALA A 218 -4.35 -31.79 -19.19
C ALA A 218 -5.30 -31.11 -20.19
N ILE A 219 -5.60 -29.82 -20.01
CA ILE A 219 -6.48 -29.09 -20.94
C ILE A 219 -5.85 -28.97 -22.32
N ALA A 220 -4.56 -28.64 -22.40
CA ALA A 220 -3.88 -28.45 -23.68
C ALA A 220 -3.74 -29.75 -24.47
N ASN A 221 -3.45 -30.87 -23.79
CA ASN A 221 -3.30 -32.16 -24.44
C ASN A 221 -4.65 -32.78 -24.81
N GLU A 222 -5.63 -32.76 -23.90
CA GLU A 222 -6.86 -33.54 -24.09
C GLU A 222 -7.91 -32.78 -24.89
N ALA A 223 -7.99 -31.46 -24.71
CA ALA A 223 -8.92 -30.61 -25.46
C ALA A 223 -8.26 -29.89 -26.65
N ASN A 224 -6.98 -30.15 -26.94
CA ASN A 224 -6.21 -29.49 -28.00
C ASN A 224 -6.31 -27.95 -27.97
N VAL A 225 -6.39 -27.39 -26.77
CA VAL A 225 -6.49 -25.94 -26.55
C VAL A 225 -5.09 -25.37 -26.42
N PRO A 226 -4.75 -24.24 -27.09
CA PRO A 226 -3.47 -23.60 -26.88
C PRO A 226 -3.27 -23.27 -25.40
N GLY A 227 -2.22 -23.77 -24.76
CA GLY A 227 -1.95 -23.49 -23.34
C GLY A 227 -1.82 -21.98 -23.01
N ARG A 228 -1.64 -21.13 -24.03
CA ARG A 228 -1.65 -19.66 -23.94
C ARG A 228 -3.05 -19.04 -23.87
N ALA A 229 -4.07 -19.76 -24.35
CA ALA A 229 -5.47 -19.34 -24.29
C ALA A 229 -6.09 -19.63 -22.92
N ILE A 230 -5.47 -20.50 -22.11
CA ILE A 230 -5.91 -20.78 -20.74
C ILE A 230 -5.54 -19.60 -19.86
N GLY A 231 -6.55 -19.02 -19.22
CA GLY A 231 -6.45 -17.85 -18.35
C GLY A 231 -6.04 -18.20 -16.92
N ALA A 232 -6.62 -17.47 -15.97
CA ALA A 232 -6.32 -17.66 -14.55
C ALA A 232 -6.73 -19.05 -14.06
N ILE A 233 -5.84 -19.68 -13.29
CA ILE A 233 -6.08 -20.96 -12.62
C ILE A 233 -6.02 -20.72 -11.12
N ASP A 234 -7.13 -20.94 -10.43
CA ASP A 234 -7.24 -20.86 -8.99
C ASP A 234 -7.44 -22.26 -8.40
N ILE A 235 -6.42 -22.78 -7.72
CA ILE A 235 -6.43 -24.11 -7.12
C ILE A 235 -6.81 -23.96 -5.65
N GLN A 236 -7.95 -24.52 -5.28
CA GLN A 236 -8.43 -24.61 -3.92
C GLN A 236 -8.09 -25.99 -3.33
N ASP A 237 -8.39 -26.22 -2.05
CA ASP A 237 -8.04 -27.48 -1.39
C ASP A 237 -8.70 -28.71 -2.05
N ARG A 238 -9.97 -28.57 -2.44
CA ARG A 238 -10.80 -29.66 -2.98
C ARG A 238 -11.16 -29.51 -4.46
N PHE A 239 -10.95 -28.35 -5.06
CA PHE A 239 -11.36 -28.06 -6.43
C PHE A 239 -10.43 -27.04 -7.08
N THR A 240 -10.56 -26.87 -8.40
CA THR A 240 -9.80 -25.87 -9.16
C THR A 240 -10.76 -25.12 -10.07
N LEU A 241 -10.58 -23.81 -10.18
CA LEU A 241 -11.28 -22.94 -11.11
C LEU A 241 -10.32 -22.52 -12.22
N VAL A 242 -10.76 -22.60 -13.47
CA VAL A 242 -9.96 -22.23 -14.64
C VAL A 242 -10.75 -21.33 -15.55
N ASP A 243 -10.18 -20.19 -15.87
CA ASP A 243 -10.75 -19.25 -16.84
C ASP A 243 -10.31 -19.66 -18.25
N VAL A 244 -11.26 -19.90 -19.14
CA VAL A 244 -11.02 -20.26 -20.54
C VAL A 244 -11.93 -19.45 -21.47
N PRO A 245 -11.52 -19.17 -22.71
CA PRO A 245 -12.39 -18.54 -23.70
C PRO A 245 -13.63 -19.38 -23.96
N THR A 246 -14.79 -18.73 -24.09
CA THR A 246 -16.10 -19.39 -24.30
C THR A 246 -16.10 -20.31 -25.52
N GLU A 247 -15.31 -20.00 -26.55
CA GLU A 247 -15.14 -20.83 -27.76
C GLU A 247 -14.60 -22.24 -27.47
N PHE A 248 -13.79 -22.42 -26.42
CA PHE A 248 -13.20 -23.72 -26.07
C PHE A 248 -13.99 -24.49 -24.99
N VAL A 249 -15.03 -23.89 -24.41
CA VAL A 249 -15.75 -24.46 -23.24
C VAL A 249 -16.37 -25.82 -23.56
N GLU A 250 -17.15 -25.91 -24.64
CA GLU A 250 -17.82 -27.16 -25.01
C GLU A 250 -16.81 -28.24 -25.36
N GLN A 251 -15.76 -27.88 -26.10
CA GLN A 251 -14.68 -28.79 -26.46
C GLN A 251 -13.97 -29.37 -25.22
N ILE A 252 -13.69 -28.54 -24.20
CA ILE A 252 -13.09 -28.99 -22.94
C ILE A 252 -14.07 -29.89 -22.17
N LEU A 253 -15.34 -29.50 -22.06
CA LEU A 253 -16.37 -30.26 -21.34
C LEU A 253 -16.66 -31.62 -21.97
N GLU A 254 -16.46 -31.78 -23.28
CA GLU A 254 -16.62 -33.07 -23.96
C GLU A 254 -15.35 -33.91 -23.89
N SER A 255 -14.21 -33.33 -24.28
CA SER A 255 -12.95 -34.07 -24.42
C SER A 255 -12.39 -34.53 -23.07
N MET A 256 -12.70 -33.80 -22.00
CA MET A 256 -12.20 -34.13 -20.67
C MET A 256 -13.18 -34.96 -19.80
N ARG A 257 -14.31 -35.43 -20.33
CA ARG A 257 -15.21 -36.34 -19.60
C ARG A 257 -14.49 -37.63 -19.21
N GLY A 258 -14.27 -37.83 -17.91
CA GLY A 258 -13.61 -39.02 -17.38
C GLY A 258 -12.08 -39.01 -17.52
N SER A 259 -11.49 -37.85 -17.83
CA SER A 259 -10.04 -37.67 -17.86
C SER A 259 -9.42 -37.77 -16.46
N ARG A 260 -8.13 -38.12 -16.42
CA ARG A 260 -7.37 -38.25 -15.17
C ARG A 260 -6.30 -37.18 -15.07
N ILE A 261 -6.32 -36.41 -13.98
CA ILE A 261 -5.25 -35.47 -13.65
C ILE A 261 -4.48 -36.07 -12.46
N ARG A 262 -3.18 -36.34 -12.65
CA ARG A 262 -2.33 -37.02 -11.66
C ARG A 262 -2.95 -38.29 -11.06
N ASN A 263 -3.49 -39.16 -11.91
CA ASN A 263 -4.15 -40.42 -11.51
C ASN A 263 -5.49 -40.27 -10.75
N HIS A 264 -6.04 -39.05 -10.65
CA HIS A 264 -7.38 -38.82 -10.10
C HIS A 264 -8.39 -38.57 -11.22
N ASN A 265 -9.49 -39.33 -11.22
CA ASN A 265 -10.61 -39.07 -12.12
C ASN A 265 -11.17 -37.69 -11.82
N THR A 266 -11.32 -36.86 -12.85
CA THR A 266 -11.75 -35.47 -12.70
C THR A 266 -13.10 -35.26 -13.39
N ASN A 267 -14.05 -34.66 -12.65
CA ASN A 267 -15.29 -34.14 -13.19
C ASN A 267 -15.17 -32.64 -13.43
N ILE A 268 -15.71 -32.21 -14.58
CA ILE A 268 -15.59 -30.84 -15.05
C ILE A 268 -16.99 -30.32 -15.35
N ARG A 269 -17.25 -29.09 -14.94
CA ARG A 269 -18.51 -28.40 -15.18
C ARG A 269 -18.28 -26.90 -15.26
N ARG A 270 -19.27 -26.15 -15.77
CA ARG A 270 -19.28 -24.69 -15.64
C ARG A 270 -19.37 -24.30 -14.16
N ALA A 271 -18.63 -23.26 -13.76
CA ALA A 271 -18.65 -22.79 -12.38
C ALA A 271 -19.96 -22.04 -12.09
N ASN A 272 -20.59 -22.36 -10.96
CA ASN A 272 -21.81 -21.69 -10.52
C ASN A 272 -21.47 -20.56 -9.54
N ALA A 273 -22.43 -19.66 -9.28
CA ALA A 273 -22.24 -18.54 -8.33
C ALA A 273 -21.79 -18.99 -6.92
N ARG A 274 -22.14 -20.22 -6.49
CA ARG A 274 -21.70 -20.82 -5.21
C ARG A 274 -20.23 -21.23 -5.21
N ASP A 275 -19.65 -21.52 -6.38
CA ASP A 275 -18.23 -21.87 -6.53
C ASP A 275 -17.36 -20.61 -6.64
N ALA A 276 -17.93 -19.52 -7.15
CA ALA A 276 -17.30 -18.20 -7.24
C ALA A 276 -17.20 -17.48 -5.88
N SER A 277 -18.01 -17.88 -4.88
CA SER A 277 -18.05 -17.26 -3.55
C SER A 277 -17.16 -17.93 -2.49
N ALA A 278 -16.21 -18.79 -2.89
CA ALA A 278 -15.21 -19.31 -1.94
C ALA A 278 -14.19 -18.19 -1.62
N PRO A 279 -13.89 -17.93 -0.34
CA PRO A 279 -13.13 -16.75 0.07
C PRO A 279 -11.69 -16.80 -0.44
N THR A 280 -11.30 -15.84 -1.27
CA THR A 280 -9.92 -15.53 -1.64
C THR A 280 -9.18 -14.93 -0.45
N ALA A 281 -8.84 -15.75 0.55
CA ALA A 281 -7.90 -15.37 1.60
C ALA A 281 -6.48 -15.83 1.20
N PRO A 282 -5.48 -14.95 1.16
CA PRO A 282 -4.11 -15.36 0.89
C PRO A 282 -3.53 -16.11 2.11
N VAL A 283 -3.42 -17.43 2.00
CA VAL A 283 -2.67 -18.23 2.98
C VAL A 283 -1.18 -17.91 2.84
N LYS A 284 -0.63 -17.35 3.93
CA LYS A 284 0.80 -17.16 4.14
C LYS A 284 1.53 -18.49 3.89
N ARG A 285 2.48 -18.49 2.94
CA ARG A 285 3.49 -19.55 2.88
C ARG A 285 4.32 -19.52 4.16
N ALA A 286 3.99 -20.40 5.10
CA ALA A 286 4.93 -20.86 6.12
C ALA A 286 6.04 -21.62 5.39
N ALA A 287 7.23 -21.03 5.34
CA ALA A 287 8.41 -21.68 4.81
C ALA A 287 8.86 -22.77 5.80
N HIS A 288 8.42 -24.01 5.56
CA HIS A 288 9.20 -25.18 5.93
C HIS A 288 10.49 -25.18 5.12
N LYS A 289 11.55 -24.62 5.71
CA LYS A 289 12.94 -24.90 5.30
C LYS A 289 13.50 -25.96 6.25
N ALA A 290 13.12 -27.21 6.01
CA ALA A 290 13.72 -28.37 6.67
C ALA A 290 13.80 -29.53 5.67
N ALA A 291 14.81 -29.49 4.79
CA ALA A 291 15.44 -30.66 4.16
C ALA A 291 16.57 -30.19 3.22
N SER A 292 17.73 -29.85 3.79
CA SER A 292 19.06 -29.97 3.16
C SER A 292 20.15 -29.31 4.03
N LYS A 293 20.41 -29.89 5.21
CA LYS A 293 21.73 -29.77 5.87
C LYS A 293 21.94 -30.77 7.01
N ALA A 294 21.46 -32.01 6.86
CA ALA A 294 21.94 -33.14 7.65
C ALA A 294 23.15 -33.78 6.94
N LYS A 295 24.30 -33.07 6.91
CA LYS A 295 25.62 -33.65 6.61
C LYS A 295 26.74 -32.65 6.92
N LYS A 296 26.80 -32.14 8.16
CA LYS A 296 27.98 -31.36 8.60
C LYS A 296 28.13 -31.23 10.12
N ASP A 297 27.93 -32.31 10.88
CA ASP A 297 28.27 -32.32 12.31
C ASP A 297 29.15 -33.50 12.79
N ASP A 298 29.73 -34.30 11.88
CA ASP A 298 30.77 -35.30 12.24
C ASP A 298 32.21 -34.84 11.90
N ARG A 299 32.46 -33.53 11.92
CA ARG A 299 33.79 -33.00 11.59
C ARG A 299 34.21 -31.81 12.44
N LYS A 300 33.97 -31.87 13.75
CA LYS A 300 34.53 -30.89 14.70
C LYS A 300 35.01 -31.43 16.05
N GLU A 301 35.17 -32.74 16.20
CA GLU A 301 35.76 -33.31 17.44
C GLU A 301 37.06 -34.12 17.23
N PHE A 302 37.58 -34.21 15.99
CA PHE A 302 38.87 -34.83 15.69
C PHE A 302 39.87 -33.85 15.03
N LYS A 303 40.13 -32.72 15.67
CA LYS A 303 41.35 -31.90 15.46
C LYS A 303 41.71 -31.13 16.74
N LYS A 304 42.02 -31.86 17.81
CA LYS A 304 42.77 -31.30 18.96
C LYS A 304 43.99 -32.11 19.39
N ASN A 305 44.34 -33.20 18.71
CA ASN A 305 45.57 -33.93 18.97
C ASN A 305 46.22 -34.34 17.65
N ALA A 306 47.11 -33.50 17.11
CA ALA A 306 48.19 -33.93 16.23
C ALA A 306 49.21 -32.80 16.02
N LYS A 307 50.47 -33.11 16.37
CA LYS A 307 51.74 -32.41 16.07
C LYS A 307 52.10 -31.29 17.07
N SER A 308 53.19 -31.37 17.84
CA SER A 308 54.46 -32.08 17.63
C SER A 308 55.22 -32.35 18.94
N PRO A 309 56.00 -33.45 19.04
CA PRO A 309 57.15 -33.51 19.92
C PRO A 309 58.42 -32.97 19.23
N ARG A 310 59.19 -32.18 20.00
CA ARG A 310 60.67 -32.01 20.07
C ARG A 310 61.50 -32.92 19.12
N LYS A 311 62.65 -32.52 18.54
CA LYS A 311 63.84 -31.88 19.14
C LYS A 311 64.98 -31.71 18.08
N LYS A 312 65.89 -30.76 18.36
CA LYS A 312 67.36 -30.72 18.14
C LYS A 312 67.99 -30.11 16.86
N ALA A 313 68.62 -28.94 17.09
CA ALA A 313 70.08 -28.66 17.11
C ALA A 313 70.86 -28.31 15.82
N ALA A 314 71.41 -27.08 15.79
CA ALA A 314 72.80 -26.66 15.49
C ALA A 314 72.78 -25.12 15.29
N LYS A 315 73.23 -24.25 16.21
CA LYS A 315 74.60 -23.86 16.61
C LYS A 315 75.44 -23.27 15.47
N THR A 316 75.52 -21.94 15.37
CA THR A 316 76.78 -21.22 15.08
C THR A 316 76.73 -19.82 15.70
N GLN A 317 77.80 -19.48 16.43
CA GLN A 317 78.09 -18.19 17.05
C GLN A 317 79.00 -17.35 16.14
N LYS A 318 78.86 -16.02 16.19
CA LYS A 318 79.92 -14.97 16.24
C LYS A 318 79.18 -13.61 16.21
N LYS A 319 79.10 -12.82 17.29
CA LYS A 319 80.12 -11.99 17.97
C LYS A 319 80.88 -11.06 17.03
N ASP A 320 80.44 -9.80 17.02
CA ASP A 320 81.33 -8.64 17.07
C ASP A 320 81.45 -8.24 18.56
N GLU A 321 82.64 -7.80 18.95
CA GLU A 321 83.29 -7.76 20.28
C GLU A 321 83.92 -9.08 20.80
#